data_AF-A0A142YA50-F1
#
_entry.id   AF-A0A142YA50-F1
#
_cell.length_a   1.000
_cell.length_b   1.000
_cell.length_c   1.000
_cell.angle_alpha   90.00
_cell.angle_beta   90.00
_cell.angle_gamma   90.00
#
_symmetry.space_group_name_H-M   'P 1'
#
loop_
_entity.id
_entity.type
_entity.pdbx_description
1 polymer ?
#
loop_
_entity_poly.entity_id
_entity_poly.type
_entity_poly.pdbx_seq_one_letter_code
_entity_poly.pdbx_strand_id
1 'polypeptide(L)'
;MKPPIPARDISPERQAMYYAGMAAGVVGALLFVSTFFSFAMNFGNFDDFEGRARSIFLRAVGGMCLMVVGPAVMGVAARGLAGSGVKLDPEQARRDLEPWSRMRGGVIGDVLDEIPAVQQVIDRLGSADQTVEVVRVRCNACRALNDEHDKFCGQCGERL
;
A
#
# COMPACT_ATOMS: atom_id res chain seq x y z
N MET A 1 7.63 22.41 13.37
CA MET A 1 7.72 20.97 13.70
C MET A 1 8.38 20.27 12.53
N LYS A 2 9.45 19.49 12.78
CA LYS A 2 10.11 18.69 11.74
C LYS A 2 9.17 17.53 11.37
N PRO A 3 8.85 17.30 10.08
CA PRO A 3 8.01 16.17 9.71
C PRO A 3 8.73 14.87 10.13
N PRO A 4 8.03 13.92 10.76
CA PRO A 4 8.61 12.64 11.15
C PRO A 4 9.04 11.85 9.90
N ILE A 5 10.12 11.08 10.03
CA ILE A 5 10.70 10.31 8.93
C ILE A 5 9.70 9.22 8.50
N PRO A 6 9.39 9.09 7.20
CA PRO A 6 8.44 8.08 6.71
C PRO A 6 9.00 6.68 6.96
N ALA A 7 8.20 5.83 7.61
CA ALA A 7 8.53 4.44 7.82
C ALA A 7 8.41 3.70 6.48
N ARG A 8 9.55 3.41 5.85
CA ARG A 8 9.59 2.76 4.52
C ARG A 8 9.30 1.27 4.58
N ASP A 9 9.71 0.61 5.67
CA ASP A 9 9.71 -0.85 5.75
C ASP A 9 8.74 -1.35 6.82
N ILE A 10 8.10 -2.48 6.52
CA ILE A 10 7.30 -3.22 7.50
C ILE A 10 8.28 -3.85 8.49
N SER A 11 8.11 -3.56 9.78
CA SER A 11 8.94 -4.17 10.82
C SER A 11 8.87 -5.70 10.76
N PRO A 12 9.99 -6.42 10.97
CA PRO A 12 10.03 -7.89 10.88
C PRO A 12 9.06 -8.58 11.84
N GLU A 13 8.80 -7.98 13.01
CA GLU A 13 7.81 -8.48 13.98
C GLU A 13 6.38 -8.49 13.41
N ARG A 14 5.97 -7.42 12.71
CA ARG A 14 4.66 -7.34 12.03
C ARG A 14 4.56 -8.36 10.91
N GLN A 15 5.63 -8.56 10.16
CA GLN A 15 5.67 -9.56 9.10
C GLN A 15 5.51 -10.98 9.67
N ALA A 16 6.22 -11.30 10.76
CA ALA A 16 6.09 -12.58 11.45
C ALA A 16 4.67 -12.82 11.98
N MET A 17 4.06 -11.82 12.62
CA MET A 17 2.67 -11.91 13.11
C MET A 17 1.67 -12.12 11.96
N TYR A 18 1.89 -11.46 10.82
CA TYR A 18 1.03 -11.63 9.65
C TYR A 18 1.09 -13.08 9.12
N TYR A 19 2.29 -13.63 8.93
CA TYR A 19 2.44 -15.02 8.46
C TYR A 19 1.99 -16.05 9.50
N ALA A 20 2.19 -15.79 10.79
CA ALA A 20 1.66 -16.64 11.86
C ALA A 20 0.13 -16.65 11.85
N GLY A 21 -0.52 -15.49 11.70
CA GLY A 21 -1.98 -15.39 11.55
C GLY A 21 -2.49 -16.09 10.29
N MET A 22 -1.76 -15.99 9.18
CA MET A 22 -2.07 -16.70 7.94
C MET A 22 -1.99 -18.22 8.10
N ALA A 23 -0.89 -18.72 8.68
CA ALA A 23 -0.71 -20.14 8.95
C ALA A 23 -1.81 -20.66 9.89
N ALA A 24 -2.12 -19.93 10.97
CA ALA A 24 -3.19 -20.28 11.89
C ALA A 24 -4.57 -20.33 11.19
N GLY A 25 -4.89 -19.35 10.34
CA GLY A 25 -6.14 -19.32 9.57
C GLY A 25 -6.25 -20.49 8.60
N VAL A 26 -5.17 -20.82 7.89
CA VAL A 26 -5.12 -21.98 6.97
C VAL A 26 -5.28 -23.29 7.73
N VAL A 27 -4.57 -23.48 8.84
CA VAL A 27 -4.73 -24.67 9.70
C VAL A 27 -6.16 -24.77 10.23
N GLY A 28 -6.74 -23.66 10.66
CA GLY A 28 -8.14 -23.59 11.10
C GLY A 28 -9.11 -24.04 10.01
N ALA A 29 -8.94 -23.53 8.79
CA ALA A 29 -9.75 -23.91 7.64
C ALA A 29 -9.61 -25.40 7.31
N LEU A 30 -8.39 -25.95 7.33
CA LEU A 30 -8.16 -27.37 7.09
C LEU A 30 -8.82 -28.24 8.17
N LEU A 31 -8.73 -27.86 9.44
CA LEU A 31 -9.39 -28.56 10.55
C LEU A 31 -10.91 -28.55 10.39
N PHE A 32 -11.48 -27.39 10.07
CA PHE A 32 -12.92 -27.25 9.84
C PHE A 32 -13.38 -28.06 8.63
N VAL A 33 -12.69 -27.94 7.48
CA VAL A 33 -13.03 -28.72 6.28
C VAL A 33 -12.90 -30.23 6.53
N SER A 34 -11.92 -30.66 7.35
CA SER A 34 -11.75 -32.08 7.70
C SER A 34 -12.98 -32.71 8.36
N THR A 35 -13.86 -31.92 8.98
CA THR A 35 -15.08 -32.43 9.62
C THR A 35 -16.09 -32.91 8.59
N PHE A 36 -16.19 -32.24 7.43
CA PHE A 36 -17.05 -32.65 6.33
C PHE A 36 -16.58 -33.96 5.71
N PHE A 37 -15.27 -34.10 5.49
CA PHE A 37 -14.68 -35.36 5.01
C PHE A 37 -14.91 -36.50 6.01
N SER A 38 -14.72 -36.23 7.31
CA SER A 38 -14.95 -37.22 8.37
C SER A 38 -16.42 -37.65 8.43
N PHE A 39 -17.35 -36.71 8.28
CA PHE A 39 -18.77 -37.02 8.23
C PHE A 39 -19.14 -37.85 7.01
N ALA A 40 -18.68 -37.45 5.82
CA ALA A 40 -18.95 -38.15 4.56
C ALA A 40 -18.42 -39.60 4.55
N MET A 41 -17.20 -39.82 5.04
CA MET A 41 -16.60 -41.16 5.07
C MET A 41 -17.21 -42.10 6.11
N ASN A 42 -17.91 -41.56 7.11
CA ASN A 42 -18.50 -42.35 8.21
C ASN A 42 -20.03 -42.30 8.22
N PHE A 43 -20.64 -41.82 7.12
CA PHE A 43 -22.08 -41.69 7.03
C PHE A 43 -22.75 -43.08 7.07
N GLY A 44 -23.61 -43.30 8.06
CA GLY A 44 -24.28 -44.58 8.30
C GLY A 44 -23.49 -45.58 9.16
N ASN A 45 -22.27 -45.23 9.61
CA ASN A 45 -21.52 -46.03 10.59
C ASN A 45 -21.73 -45.46 12.01
N PHE A 46 -22.33 -46.26 12.90
CA PHE A 46 -22.64 -45.88 14.28
C PHE A 46 -21.66 -46.46 15.32
N ASP A 47 -20.64 -47.21 14.90
CA ASP A 47 -19.60 -47.66 15.81
C ASP A 47 -18.87 -46.46 16.41
N ASP A 48 -18.55 -46.49 17.71
CA ASP A 48 -17.83 -45.41 18.42
C ASP A 48 -18.38 -44.00 18.12
N PHE A 49 -19.71 -43.85 18.09
CA PHE A 49 -20.39 -42.60 17.75
C PHE A 49 -19.93 -41.44 18.66
N GLU A 50 -19.79 -41.69 19.96
CA GLU A 50 -19.39 -40.67 20.94
C GLU A 50 -17.97 -40.15 20.69
N GLY A 51 -16.99 -41.02 20.45
CA GLY A 51 -15.61 -40.64 20.15
C GLY A 51 -15.52 -39.81 18.87
N ARG A 52 -16.27 -40.24 17.83
CA ARG A 52 -16.32 -39.55 16.54
C ARG A 52 -16.99 -38.18 16.64
N ALA A 53 -18.12 -38.09 17.33
CA ALA A 53 -18.84 -36.84 17.55
C ALA A 53 -18.00 -35.82 18.32
N ARG A 54 -17.32 -36.25 19.40
CA ARG A 54 -16.40 -35.40 20.17
C ARG A 54 -15.25 -34.88 19.32
N SER A 55 -14.65 -35.74 18.50
CA SER A 55 -13.56 -35.37 17.60
C SER A 55 -13.99 -34.37 16.53
N ILE A 56 -15.18 -34.58 15.93
CA ILE A 56 -15.77 -33.66 14.96
C ILE A 56 -16.03 -32.30 15.61
N PHE A 57 -16.62 -32.27 16.81
CA PHE A 57 -16.91 -31.05 17.54
C PHE A 57 -15.63 -30.25 17.84
N LEU A 58 -14.60 -30.90 18.38
CA LEU A 58 -13.33 -30.24 18.70
C LEU A 58 -12.65 -29.66 17.46
N ARG A 59 -12.65 -30.40 16.35
CA ARG A 59 -12.08 -29.92 15.08
C ARG A 59 -12.90 -28.80 14.45
N ALA A 60 -14.23 -28.87 14.51
CA ALA A 60 -15.11 -27.83 14.01
C ALA A 60 -14.94 -26.53 14.80
N VAL A 61 -15.08 -26.59 16.12
CA VAL A 61 -14.97 -25.41 16.99
C VAL A 61 -13.56 -24.85 16.99
N GLY A 62 -12.54 -25.71 17.14
CA GLY A 62 -11.14 -25.28 17.08
C GLY A 62 -10.78 -24.69 15.72
N GLY A 63 -11.25 -25.31 14.64
CA GLY A 63 -11.07 -24.82 13.27
C GLY A 63 -11.70 -23.43 13.06
N MET A 64 -12.96 -23.25 13.48
CA MET A 64 -13.64 -21.95 13.42
C MET A 64 -12.92 -20.87 14.24
N CYS A 65 -12.50 -21.19 15.47
CA CYS A 65 -11.74 -20.24 16.30
C CYS A 65 -10.46 -19.78 15.59
N LEU A 66 -9.69 -20.70 15.02
CA LEU A 66 -8.48 -20.38 14.27
C LEU A 66 -8.77 -19.57 13.00
N MET A 67 -9.87 -19.87 12.29
CA MET A 67 -10.33 -19.11 11.12
C MET A 67 -10.76 -17.68 11.44
N VAL A 68 -11.16 -17.38 12.68
CA VAL A 68 -11.51 -16.02 13.12
C VAL A 68 -10.29 -15.29 13.65
N VAL A 69 -9.52 -15.95 14.52
CA VAL A 69 -8.35 -15.35 15.18
C VAL A 69 -7.23 -15.08 14.18
N GLY A 70 -6.96 -15.99 13.24
CA GLY A 70 -5.91 -15.82 12.24
C GLY A 70 -6.06 -14.51 11.44
N PRO A 71 -7.20 -14.28 10.76
CA PRO A 71 -7.48 -13.02 10.06
C PRO A 71 -7.51 -11.79 10.95
N ALA A 72 -7.97 -11.90 12.21
CA ALA A 72 -7.92 -10.78 13.15
C ALA A 72 -6.46 -10.36 13.44
N VAL A 73 -5.58 -11.33 13.72
CA VAL A 73 -4.14 -11.09 13.92
C VAL A 73 -3.50 -10.52 12.66
N MET A 74 -3.80 -11.07 11.48
CA MET A 74 -3.35 -10.52 10.20
C MET A 74 -3.80 -9.07 10.01
N GLY A 75 -5.04 -8.75 10.37
CA GLY A 75 -5.59 -7.40 10.29
C GLY A 75 -4.83 -6.39 11.15
N VAL A 76 -4.46 -6.78 12.37
CA VAL A 76 -3.64 -5.97 13.29
C VAL A 76 -2.21 -5.86 12.78
N ALA A 77 -1.61 -6.94 12.29
CA ALA A 77 -0.26 -6.92 11.74
C ALA A 77 -0.15 -6.01 10.51
N ALA A 78 -1.14 -6.09 9.60
CA ALA A 78 -1.18 -5.29 8.38
C ALA A 78 -1.42 -3.80 8.67
N ARG A 79 -2.36 -3.46 9.55
CA ARG A 79 -2.74 -2.06 9.80
C ARG A 79 -2.05 -1.41 11.00
N GLY A 80 -1.26 -2.17 11.77
CA GLY A 80 -0.68 -1.72 13.03
C GLY A 80 -1.73 -1.61 14.15
N LEU A 81 -1.28 -1.37 15.38
CA LEU A 81 -2.17 -1.25 16.54
C LEU A 81 -3.08 -0.02 16.42
N ALA A 82 -2.58 1.08 15.86
CA ALA A 82 -3.37 2.28 15.71
C ALA A 82 -4.33 2.19 14.51
N GLY A 83 -3.87 1.63 13.39
CA GLY A 83 -4.72 1.44 12.20
C GLY A 83 -5.75 0.31 12.32
N SER A 84 -5.61 -0.61 13.30
CA SER A 84 -6.61 -1.64 13.61
C SER A 84 -7.67 -1.19 14.63
N GLY A 85 -7.54 0.02 15.19
CA GLY A 85 -8.47 0.54 16.19
C GLY A 85 -8.24 0.03 17.61
N VAL A 86 -7.19 -0.77 17.84
CA VAL A 86 -6.78 -1.22 19.19
C VAL A 86 -6.24 -0.04 20.01
N LYS A 87 -5.49 0.85 19.36
CA LYS A 87 -5.06 2.14 19.92
C LYS A 87 -5.69 3.28 19.12
N LEU A 88 -6.43 4.17 19.79
CA LEU A 88 -7.04 5.32 19.13
C LEU A 88 -6.06 6.49 19.08
N ASP A 89 -5.19 6.47 18.06
CA ASP A 89 -4.29 7.59 17.73
C ASP A 89 -4.32 7.82 16.21
N PRO A 90 -4.97 8.89 15.72
CA PRO A 90 -5.15 9.13 14.29
C PRO A 90 -3.84 9.44 13.57
N GLU A 91 -2.86 10.05 14.24
CA GLU A 91 -1.55 10.29 13.63
C GLU A 91 -0.76 8.99 13.51
N GLN A 92 -0.79 8.17 14.56
CA GLN A 92 -0.14 6.87 14.53
C GLN A 92 -0.81 5.92 13.55
N ALA A 93 -2.13 5.98 13.37
CA ALA A 93 -2.84 5.21 12.35
C ALA A 93 -2.37 5.57 10.93
N ARG A 94 -2.14 6.86 10.64
CA ARG A 94 -1.57 7.29 9.35
C ARG A 94 -0.17 6.72 9.13
N ARG A 95 0.68 6.76 10.17
CA ARG A 95 2.04 6.19 10.12
C ARG A 95 2.02 4.68 9.90
N ASP A 96 1.15 3.96 10.62
CA ASP A 96 1.06 2.50 10.53
C ASP A 96 0.55 2.02 9.16
N LEU A 97 -0.26 2.85 8.48
CA LEU A 97 -0.84 2.61 7.16
C LEU A 97 0.04 3.10 6.00
N GLU A 98 1.00 4.01 6.24
CA GLU A 98 1.81 4.65 5.19
C GLU A 98 2.49 3.64 4.24
N PRO A 99 3.12 2.54 4.73
CA PRO A 99 3.71 1.53 3.85
C PRO A 99 2.69 0.91 2.89
N TRP A 100 1.48 0.63 3.39
CA TRP A 100 0.40 0.02 2.62
C TRP A 100 -0.26 1.00 1.64
N SER A 101 -0.47 2.25 2.04
CA SER A 101 -1.01 3.28 1.14
C SER A 101 -0.04 3.58 0.01
N ARG A 102 1.27 3.58 0.28
CA ARG A 102 2.30 3.81 -0.72
C ARG A 102 2.45 2.62 -1.66
N MET A 103 2.45 1.37 -1.16
CA MET A 103 2.40 0.19 -2.03
C MET A 103 1.18 0.21 -2.95
N ARG A 104 -0.02 0.49 -2.40
CA ARG A 104 -1.25 0.57 -3.21
C ARG A 104 -1.18 1.70 -4.23
N GLY A 105 -0.63 2.85 -3.85
CA GLY A 105 -0.42 3.99 -4.75
C GLY A 105 0.57 3.68 -5.87
N GLY A 106 1.64 2.95 -5.58
CA GLY A 106 2.60 2.46 -6.58
C GLY A 106 1.93 1.59 -7.63
N VAL A 107 1.15 0.59 -7.21
CA VAL A 107 0.40 -0.29 -8.12
C VAL A 107 -0.58 0.49 -9.02
N ILE A 108 -1.25 1.52 -8.49
CA ILE A 108 -2.14 2.37 -9.29
C ILE A 108 -1.34 3.26 -10.25
N GLY A 109 -0.21 3.80 -9.80
CA GLY A 109 0.71 4.58 -10.64
C GLY A 109 1.22 3.75 -11.82
N ASP A 110 1.70 2.54 -11.56
CA ASP A 110 2.21 1.62 -12.57
C ASP A 110 1.14 1.32 -13.64
N VAL A 111 -0.12 1.13 -13.23
CA VAL A 111 -1.24 0.91 -14.16
C VAL A 111 -1.59 2.16 -14.98
N LEU A 112 -1.52 3.34 -14.37
CA LEU A 112 -1.80 4.60 -15.07
C LEU A 112 -0.71 4.95 -16.09
N ASP A 113 0.54 4.66 -15.76
CA ASP A 113 1.69 4.87 -16.65
C ASP A 113 1.64 3.94 -17.88
N GLU A 114 1.05 2.75 -17.75
CA GLU A 114 0.84 1.83 -18.87
C GLU A 114 -0.32 2.21 -19.81
N ILE A 115 -1.22 3.13 -19.40
CA ILE A 115 -2.36 3.54 -20.23
C ILE A 115 -1.94 4.64 -21.20
N PRO A 116 -1.91 4.39 -22.53
CA PRO A 116 -1.41 5.37 -23.51
C PRO A 116 -2.22 6.67 -23.53
N ALA A 117 -3.51 6.61 -23.21
CA ALA A 117 -4.37 7.79 -23.15
C ALA A 117 -4.05 8.68 -21.93
N VAL A 118 -3.66 8.10 -20.80
CA VAL A 118 -3.23 8.84 -19.60
C VAL A 118 -1.85 9.42 -19.84
N GLN A 119 -0.93 8.63 -20.40
CA GLN A 119 0.38 9.12 -20.80
C GLN A 119 0.27 10.27 -21.82
N GLN A 120 -0.60 10.17 -22.82
CA GLN A 120 -0.84 11.28 -23.77
C GLN A 120 -1.40 12.54 -23.12
N VAL A 121 -2.22 12.41 -22.07
CA VAL A 121 -2.73 13.56 -21.32
C VAL A 121 -1.65 14.13 -20.41
N ILE A 122 -0.84 13.30 -19.76
CA ILE A 122 0.34 13.71 -18.99
C ILE A 122 1.36 14.37 -19.91
N ASP A 123 1.57 13.89 -21.13
CA ASP A 123 2.47 14.49 -22.11
C ASP A 123 1.90 15.81 -22.63
N ARG A 124 0.58 15.93 -22.83
CA ARG A 124 -0.06 17.20 -23.24
C ARG A 124 -0.13 18.24 -22.12
N LEU A 125 -0.29 17.81 -20.87
CA LEU A 125 -0.26 18.69 -19.69
C LEU A 125 1.17 18.97 -19.22
N GLY A 126 2.09 18.01 -19.42
CA GLY A 126 3.53 18.08 -19.17
C GLY A 126 4.30 18.73 -20.31
N SER A 127 3.67 18.93 -21.47
CA SER A 127 4.04 19.97 -22.44
C SER A 127 3.82 21.39 -21.89
N ALA A 128 3.28 21.51 -20.67
CA ALA A 128 3.43 22.71 -19.85
C ALA A 128 4.65 22.64 -18.91
N ASP A 129 5.68 21.84 -19.22
CA ASP A 129 7.03 22.41 -19.17
C ASP A 129 7.08 23.48 -20.27
N GLN A 130 6.45 24.62 -19.96
CA GLN A 130 6.76 25.86 -20.62
C GLN A 130 8.23 26.08 -20.31
N THR A 131 9.11 25.52 -21.15
CA THR A 131 10.29 26.26 -21.57
C THR A 131 9.71 27.56 -22.12
N VAL A 132 9.46 28.52 -21.22
CA VAL A 132 9.17 29.89 -21.57
C VAL A 132 10.32 30.20 -22.49
N GLU A 133 10.05 30.29 -23.79
CA GLU A 133 11.06 30.63 -24.77
C GLU A 133 11.40 32.08 -24.48
N VAL A 134 12.30 32.29 -23.50
CA VAL A 134 12.72 33.63 -23.08
C VAL A 134 13.57 34.15 -24.21
N VAL A 135 12.94 34.92 -25.09
CA VAL A 135 13.61 35.59 -26.20
C VAL A 135 14.57 36.61 -25.58
N ARG A 136 15.87 36.33 -25.66
CA ARG A 136 16.93 37.22 -25.19
C ARG A 136 17.43 38.09 -26.35
N VAL A 137 17.51 39.40 -26.13
CA VAL A 137 18.03 40.36 -27.11
C VAL A 137 19.53 40.54 -26.89
N ARG A 138 20.32 40.42 -27.97
CA ARG A 138 21.78 40.61 -27.91
C ARG A 138 22.11 42.09 -28.14
N CYS A 139 22.87 42.69 -27.22
CA CYS A 139 23.37 44.06 -27.36
C CYS A 139 24.36 44.17 -28.53
N ASN A 140 24.20 45.19 -29.38
CA ASN A 140 25.09 45.42 -30.53
C ASN A 140 26.50 45.88 -30.14
N ALA A 141 26.66 46.58 -29.01
CA ALA A 141 27.94 47.14 -28.57
C ALA A 141 28.83 46.11 -27.84
N CYS A 142 28.27 45.40 -26.85
CA CYS A 142 29.04 44.48 -25.99
C CYS A 142 28.67 42.99 -26.14
N ARG A 143 27.68 42.66 -26.98
CA ARG A 143 27.19 41.29 -27.23
C ARG A 143 26.59 40.55 -26.03
N ALA A 144 26.33 41.25 -24.92
CA ALA A 144 25.61 40.70 -23.77
C ALA A 144 24.15 40.36 -24.14
N LEU A 145 23.62 39.30 -23.53
CA LEU A 145 22.22 38.89 -23.65
C LEU A 145 21.39 39.60 -22.58
N ASN A 146 20.35 40.32 -23.00
CA ASN A 146 19.43 41.06 -22.13
C ASN A 146 18.00 40.58 -22.37
N ASP A 147 17.07 40.93 -21.49
CA ASP A 147 15.66 40.56 -21.63
C ASP A 147 14.95 41.46 -22.66
N GLU A 148 13.93 40.95 -23.34
CA GLU A 148 13.21 41.67 -24.40
C GLU A 148 12.51 42.97 -23.95
N HIS A 149 12.32 43.13 -22.63
CA HIS A 149 11.72 44.32 -22.04
C HIS A 149 12.77 45.38 -21.61
N ASP A 150 14.06 45.07 -21.73
CA ASP A 150 15.13 46.00 -21.37
C ASP A 150 15.29 47.05 -22.48
N LYS A 151 15.29 48.33 -22.09
CA LYS A 151 15.58 49.45 -23.03
C LYS A 151 17.07 49.76 -23.14
N PHE A 152 17.86 49.33 -22.16
CA PHE A 152 19.29 49.58 -22.04
C PHE A 152 20.01 48.32 -21.58
N CYS A 153 21.24 48.14 -22.05
CA CYS A 153 22.04 46.96 -21.76
C CYS A 153 22.51 46.97 -20.30
N GLY A 154 22.23 45.91 -19.54
CA GLY A 154 22.62 45.80 -18.13
C GLY A 154 24.12 45.76 -17.86
N GLN A 155 24.95 45.48 -18.88
CA GLN A 155 26.42 45.48 -18.75
C GLN A 155 27.10 46.79 -19.17
N CYS A 156 26.79 47.32 -20.36
CA CYS A 156 27.48 48.51 -20.91
C CYS A 156 26.65 49.80 -20.88
N GLY A 157 25.36 49.73 -20.50
CA GLY A 157 24.48 50.90 -20.41
C GLY A 157 23.99 51.47 -21.76
N GLU A 158 24.49 50.94 -22.88
CA GLU A 158 24.07 51.36 -24.22
C GLU A 158 22.63 50.92 -24.52
N ARG A 159 21.94 51.66 -25.39
CA ARG A 159 20.58 51.29 -25.82
C ARG A 159 20.60 49.96 -26.57
N LEU A 160 19.69 49.05 -26.21
CA LEU A 160 19.54 47.73 -26.82
C LEU A 160 18.94 47.81 -28.22
#